data_AF-A0A543EB33-F1
#
_entry.id   AF-A0A543EB33-F1
#
_cell.length_a   1.000
_cell.length_b   1.000
_cell.length_c   1.000
_cell.angle_alpha   90.00
_cell.angle_beta   90.00
_cell.angle_gamma   90.00
#
_symmetry.space_group_name_H-M   'P 1'
#
loop_
_entity.id
_entity.type
_entity.pdbx_description
1 polymer ?
#
loop_
_entity_poly.entity_id
_entity_poly.type
_entity_poly.pdbx_seq_one_letter_code
_entity_poly.pdbx_strand_id
1 'polypeptide(L)'
;MSYQAISEEKKELVREVMFKALNDADYKARLVNNPVEAIKELHSDFTLGGNKKIVVVDQVDNDTYYINLSYLSYALFGGDIEEFELSEEELGMVAGGKTVPIGSCQFLSCFGNGLTEDTGTTIG
;
A
#
# COMPACT_ATOMS: atom_id res chain seq x y z
N MET A 1 -10.89 14.85 8.03
CA MET A 1 -11.83 13.73 7.78
C MET A 1 -11.36 12.52 8.59
N SER A 2 -12.01 12.17 9.71
CA SER A 2 -11.59 11.00 10.52
C SER A 2 -11.88 9.70 9.75
N TYR A 3 -10.90 8.80 9.68
CA TYR A 3 -11.10 7.50 9.04
C TYR A 3 -12.07 6.67 9.89
N GLN A 4 -13.26 6.39 9.34
CA GLN A 4 -14.14 5.37 9.90
C GLN A 4 -13.52 4.00 9.70
N ALA A 5 -13.56 3.18 10.76
CA ALA A 5 -13.15 1.78 10.69
C ALA A 5 -13.82 1.10 9.49
N ILE A 6 -13.00 0.41 8.68
CA ILE A 6 -13.48 -0.37 7.54
C ILE A 6 -14.44 -1.45 8.07
N SER A 7 -15.65 -1.55 7.51
CA SER A 7 -16.64 -2.57 7.91
C SER A 7 -16.10 -3.99 7.67
N GLU A 8 -16.58 -4.96 8.45
CA GLU A 8 -16.18 -6.37 8.29
C GLU A 8 -16.49 -6.90 6.88
N GLU A 9 -17.60 -6.48 6.29
CA GLU A 9 -17.96 -6.77 4.90
C GLU A 9 -16.89 -6.31 3.90
N LYS A 10 -16.38 -5.08 4.06
CA LYS A 10 -15.33 -4.54 3.19
C LYS A 10 -13.99 -5.27 3.39
N LYS A 11 -13.69 -5.70 4.62
CA LYS A 11 -12.50 -6.52 4.91
C LYS A 11 -12.60 -7.87 4.23
N GLU A 12 -13.78 -8.50 4.25
CA GLU A 12 -14.00 -9.79 3.61
C GLU A 12 -13.89 -9.70 2.09
N LEU A 13 -14.51 -8.68 1.47
CA LEU A 13 -14.36 -8.41 0.04
C LEU A 13 -12.89 -8.33 -0.38
N VAL A 14 -12.08 -7.55 0.35
CA VAL A 14 -10.66 -7.40 0.04
C VAL A 14 -9.91 -8.72 0.19
N ARG A 15 -10.23 -9.50 1.24
CA ARG A 15 -9.63 -10.82 1.47
C ARG A 15 -9.97 -11.79 0.33
N GLU A 16 -11.22 -11.88 -0.10
CA GLU A 16 -11.66 -12.79 -1.16
C GLU A 16 -11.01 -12.46 -2.50
N VAL A 17 -11.01 -11.17 -2.89
CA VAL A 17 -10.37 -10.70 -4.13
C VAL A 17 -8.87 -11.02 -4.12
N MET A 18 -8.16 -10.72 -3.03
CA MET A 18 -6.72 -11.02 -2.92
C MET A 18 -6.45 -12.52 -2.93
N PHE A 19 -7.21 -13.30 -2.16
CA PHE A 19 -7.04 -14.75 -2.10
C PHE A 19 -7.25 -15.39 -3.47
N LYS A 20 -8.28 -14.97 -4.21
CA LYS A 20 -8.50 -15.46 -5.57
C LYS A 20 -7.35 -15.07 -6.50
N ALA A 21 -6.91 -13.81 -6.49
CA ALA A 21 -5.80 -13.36 -7.34
C ALA A 21 -4.48 -14.11 -7.06
N LEU A 22 -4.22 -14.48 -5.81
CA LEU A 22 -3.01 -15.24 -5.46
C LEU A 22 -3.07 -16.72 -5.89
N ASN A 23 -4.26 -17.30 -6.05
CA ASN A 23 -4.44 -18.73 -6.35
C ASN A 23 -4.95 -19.01 -7.78
N ASP A 24 -5.38 -17.99 -8.52
CA ASP A 24 -5.96 -18.09 -9.86
C ASP A 24 -5.29 -17.05 -10.77
N ALA A 25 -4.36 -17.52 -11.62
CA ALA A 25 -3.57 -16.67 -12.50
C ALA A 25 -4.43 -15.95 -13.56
N ASP A 26 -5.50 -16.59 -14.04
CA ASP A 26 -6.41 -16.00 -15.02
C ASP A 26 -7.23 -14.88 -14.39
N TYR A 27 -7.71 -15.10 -13.16
CA TYR A 27 -8.38 -14.05 -12.39
C TYR A 27 -7.42 -12.89 -12.08
N LYS A 28 -6.18 -13.17 -11.67
CA LYS A 28 -5.16 -12.14 -11.45
C LYS A 28 -4.93 -11.29 -12.70
N ALA A 29 -4.81 -11.92 -13.87
CA ALA A 29 -4.66 -11.21 -15.13
C ALA A 29 -5.88 -10.31 -15.44
N ARG A 30 -7.11 -10.77 -15.17
CA ARG A 30 -8.31 -9.93 -15.31
C ARG A 30 -8.34 -8.79 -14.29
N LEU A 31 -7.97 -9.06 -13.04
CA LEU A 31 -7.92 -8.05 -11.98
C LEU A 31 -6.92 -6.94 -12.29
N VAL A 32 -5.75 -7.27 -12.86
CA VAL A 32 -4.76 -6.27 -13.31
C VAL A 32 -5.29 -5.43 -14.48
N ASN A 33 -5.92 -6.06 -15.47
CA ASN A 33 -6.35 -5.37 -16.69
C ASN A 33 -7.68 -4.62 -16.56
N ASN A 34 -8.63 -5.15 -15.78
CA ASN A 34 -9.95 -4.57 -15.57
C ASN A 34 -10.44 -4.81 -14.12
N PRO A 35 -9.90 -4.06 -13.14
CA PRO A 35 -10.14 -4.36 -11.73
C PRO A 35 -11.60 -4.32 -11.31
N VAL A 36 -12.37 -3.36 -11.84
CA VAL A 36 -13.78 -3.17 -11.45
C VAL A 36 -14.62 -4.35 -11.89
N GLU A 37 -14.47 -4.80 -13.14
CA GLU A 37 -15.24 -5.95 -13.64
C GLU A 37 -14.79 -7.26 -12.99
N ALA A 38 -13.49 -7.43 -12.72
CA ALA A 38 -12.99 -8.61 -12.01
C ALA A 38 -13.49 -8.67 -10.55
N ILE A 39 -13.61 -7.54 -9.85
CA ILE A 39 -14.20 -7.53 -8.50
C ILE A 39 -15.69 -7.89 -8.56
N LYS A 40 -16.42 -7.41 -9.58
CA LYS A 40 -17.84 -7.72 -9.78
C LYS A 40 -18.14 -9.20 -10.05
N GLU A 41 -17.16 -9.97 -10.54
CA GLU A 41 -17.29 -11.44 -10.65
C GLU A 41 -17.53 -12.10 -9.28
N LEU A 42 -17.00 -11.51 -8.20
CA LEU A 42 -17.16 -11.99 -6.82
C LEU A 42 -18.23 -11.22 -6.06
N HIS A 43 -18.32 -9.90 -6.28
CA HIS A 43 -19.24 -9.00 -5.58
C HIS A 43 -20.02 -8.18 -6.60
N SER A 44 -21.12 -8.75 -7.11
CA SER A 44 -21.91 -8.14 -8.19
C SER A 44 -22.50 -6.76 -7.87
N ASP A 45 -22.63 -6.43 -6.58
CA ASP A 45 -23.09 -5.16 -6.04
C ASP A 45 -21.95 -4.14 -5.83
N PHE A 46 -20.70 -4.52 -6.12
CA PHE A 46 -19.55 -3.64 -5.98
C PHE A 46 -19.70 -2.42 -6.89
N THR A 47 -19.58 -1.24 -6.26
CA THR A 47 -19.56 0.05 -6.94
C THR A 47 -18.34 0.85 -6.51
N LEU A 48 -17.64 1.42 -7.49
CA LEU A 48 -16.55 2.34 -7.22
C LEU A 48 -17.11 3.76 -7.07
N GLY A 49 -17.03 4.31 -5.85
CA GLY A 49 -17.57 5.63 -5.55
C GLY A 49 -16.75 6.78 -6.15
N GLY A 50 -17.45 7.79 -6.66
CA GLY A 50 -16.87 9.04 -7.18
C GLY A 50 -16.04 8.84 -8.46
N ASN A 51 -15.15 9.80 -8.74
CA ASN A 51 -14.24 9.74 -9.90
C ASN A 51 -12.96 8.96 -9.59
N LYS A 52 -13.02 7.96 -8.71
CA LYS A 52 -11.87 7.18 -8.30
C LYS A 52 -11.53 6.12 -9.35
N LYS A 53 -10.26 5.72 -9.39
CA LYS A 53 -9.76 4.63 -10.23
C LYS A 53 -9.08 3.60 -9.34
N ILE A 54 -9.31 2.32 -9.62
CA ILE A 54 -8.53 1.24 -9.04
C ILE A 54 -7.40 0.90 -10.02
N VAL A 55 -6.19 0.81 -9.51
CA VAL A 55 -5.01 0.33 -10.24
C VAL A 55 -4.45 -0.86 -9.47
N VAL A 56 -4.25 -1.97 -10.16
CA VAL A 56 -3.66 -3.18 -9.59
C VAL A 56 -2.37 -3.47 -10.34
N VAL A 57 -1.30 -3.67 -9.59
CA VAL A 57 0.01 -4.06 -10.11
C VAL A 57 0.39 -5.36 -9.42
N ASP A 58 0.69 -6.39 -10.21
CA ASP A 58 1.18 -7.66 -9.70
C ASP A 58 2.65 -7.51 -9.30
N GLN A 59 2.97 -7.72 -8.01
CA GLN A 59 4.31 -7.54 -7.43
C GLN A 59 4.86 -8.86 -6.88
N VAL A 60 4.43 -10.01 -7.41
CA VAL A 60 4.85 -11.33 -6.93
C VAL A 60 6.27 -11.70 -7.41
N ASP A 61 6.86 -10.95 -8.35
CA ASP A 61 8.25 -11.16 -8.75
C ASP A 61 9.25 -10.56 -7.74
N ASN A 62 10.35 -11.27 -7.48
CA ASN A 62 11.36 -10.85 -6.49
C ASN A 62 12.45 -9.94 -7.09
N ASP A 63 12.39 -9.66 -8.39
CA ASP A 63 13.44 -8.93 -9.11
C ASP A 63 13.10 -7.45 -9.32
N THR A 64 11.87 -7.04 -9.01
CA THR A 64 11.38 -5.66 -9.16
C THR A 64 11.03 -5.04 -7.82
N TYR A 65 11.63 -3.88 -7.52
CA TYR A 65 11.24 -3.06 -6.39
C TYR A 65 10.14 -2.08 -6.79
N TYR A 66 9.04 -2.08 -6.05
CA TYR A 66 7.93 -1.16 -6.24
C TYR A 66 7.93 -0.09 -5.14
N ILE A 67 7.82 1.16 -5.56
CA ILE A 67 7.71 2.31 -4.65
C ILE A 67 6.32 2.93 -4.83
N ASN A 68 5.53 3.00 -3.76
CA ASN A 68 4.22 3.64 -3.76
C ASN A 68 4.34 5.13 -3.39
N LEU A 69 4.06 6.02 -4.33
CA LEU A 69 3.88 7.45 -4.08
C LEU A 69 2.39 7.74 -3.95
N SER A 70 1.90 7.68 -2.72
CA SER A 70 0.49 7.88 -2.39
C SER A 70 0.22 9.31 -1.95
N TYR A 71 -1.05 9.72 -1.97
CA TYR A 71 -1.49 10.98 -1.36
C TYR A 71 -1.01 11.12 0.10
N LEU A 72 -1.04 10.01 0.84
CA LEU A 72 -0.58 9.92 2.22
C LEU A 72 0.93 10.16 2.37
N SER A 73 1.76 9.62 1.46
CA SER A 73 3.19 9.89 1.52
C SER A 73 3.50 11.32 1.05
N TYR A 74 2.80 11.82 0.02
CA TYR A 74 2.91 13.22 -0.39
C TYR A 74 2.61 14.19 0.78
N ALA A 75 1.55 13.91 1.54
CA ALA A 75 1.20 14.62 2.76
C ALA A 75 2.34 14.71 3.77
N LEU A 76 2.89 13.54 4.11
CA LEU A 76 3.87 13.42 5.19
C LEU A 76 5.24 13.99 4.84
N PHE A 77 5.56 14.06 3.55
CA PHE A 77 6.82 14.64 3.07
C PHE A 77 6.70 16.12 2.68
N GLY A 78 5.69 16.83 3.22
CA GLY A 78 5.58 18.28 3.10
C GLY A 78 4.88 18.77 1.83
N GLY A 79 4.15 17.88 1.15
CA GLY A 79 3.25 18.27 0.07
C GLY A 79 2.11 19.13 0.59
N ASP A 80 1.81 20.22 -0.11
CA ASP A 80 0.70 21.10 0.25
C ASP A 80 -0.63 20.39 0.00
N ILE A 81 -1.36 20.11 1.07
CA ILE A 81 -2.66 19.47 1.05
C ILE A 81 -3.57 20.16 2.06
N GLU A 82 -4.77 20.50 1.62
CA GLU A 82 -5.64 21.42 2.35
C GLU A 82 -6.21 20.84 3.65
N GLU A 83 -6.21 19.51 3.84
CA GLU A 83 -6.71 18.88 5.07
C GLU A 83 -6.05 17.52 5.29
N PHE A 84 -5.01 17.44 6.12
CA PHE A 84 -4.45 16.16 6.52
C PHE A 84 -3.97 16.17 7.96
N GLU A 85 -4.91 15.92 8.87
CA GLU A 85 -4.63 15.66 10.27
C GLU A 85 -4.70 14.15 10.50
N LEU A 86 -3.55 13.55 10.82
CA LEU A 86 -3.48 12.18 11.35
C LEU A 86 -3.59 12.21 12.87
N SER A 87 -4.31 11.25 13.43
CA SER A 87 -4.23 10.92 14.85
C SER A 87 -2.86 10.30 15.20
N GLU A 88 -2.50 10.31 16.49
CA GLU A 88 -1.20 9.79 16.96
C GLU A 88 -0.97 8.31 16.60
N GLU A 89 -2.02 7.50 16.61
CA GLU A 89 -1.94 6.09 16.20
C GLU A 89 -1.64 5.95 14.71
N GLU A 90 -2.16 6.87 13.90
CA GLU A 90 -1.95 6.90 12.45
C GLU A 90 -0.56 7.39 12.08
N LEU A 91 -0.01 8.37 12.80
CA LEU A 91 1.41 8.75 12.67
C LEU A 91 2.34 7.56 12.93
N GLY A 92 2.03 6.73 13.94
CA GLY A 92 2.81 5.53 14.26
C GLY A 92 2.77 4.44 13.18
N MET A 93 1.67 4.31 12.44
CA MET A 93 1.55 3.37 11.32
C MET A 93 2.33 3.83 10.08
N VAL A 94 2.33 5.15 9.78
CA VAL A 94 3.04 5.63 8.60
C VAL A 94 4.53 5.84 8.84
N ALA A 95 4.96 6.10 10.07
CA ALA A 95 6.36 6.16 10.46
C ALA A 95 7.05 4.78 10.52
N GLY A 96 6.38 3.69 10.12
CA GLY A 96 6.98 2.35 10.05
C GLY A 96 7.11 1.65 11.41
N GLY A 97 6.30 2.00 12.41
CA GLY A 97 6.41 1.49 13.78
C GLY A 97 5.98 0.02 14.01
N LYS A 98 5.64 -0.74 12.96
CA LYS A 98 5.33 -2.17 13.08
C LYS A 98 6.15 -2.98 12.07
N THR A 99 6.81 -4.02 12.57
CA THR A 99 7.60 -4.97 11.80
C THR A 99 6.73 -5.68 10.76
N VAL A 100 6.88 -5.29 9.50
CA VAL A 100 6.23 -6.00 8.38
C VAL A 100 7.07 -7.24 8.07
N PRO A 101 6.52 -8.46 8.08
CA PRO A 101 7.25 -9.65 7.65
C PRO A 101 7.60 -9.51 6.16
N ILE A 102 8.92 -9.41 5.91
CA ILE A 102 9.68 -9.68 4.68
C ILE A 102 8.86 -9.65 3.37
N GLY A 103 8.93 -8.53 2.62
CA GLY A 103 8.56 -8.51 1.20
C GLY A 103 8.11 -7.16 0.64
N SER A 104 7.43 -6.32 1.43
CA SER A 104 7.08 -4.97 0.98
C SER A 104 8.15 -3.99 1.42
N CYS A 105 8.97 -3.55 0.48
CA CYS A 105 9.99 -2.57 0.77
C CYS A 105 9.36 -1.19 0.95
N GLN A 106 9.09 -0.81 2.20
CA GLN A 106 8.68 0.55 2.51
C GLN A 106 9.92 1.44 2.54
N PHE A 107 10.06 2.24 1.48
CA PHE A 107 10.97 3.37 1.21
C PHE A 107 12.36 3.39 1.90
N LEU A 108 12.46 3.33 3.23
CA LEU A 108 13.70 3.42 3.98
C LEU A 108 14.50 2.10 4.05
N SER A 109 13.84 0.95 4.05
CA SER A 109 14.53 -0.35 4.25
C SER A 109 15.21 -0.89 2.98
N CYS A 110 14.87 -0.36 1.81
CA CYS A 110 15.49 -0.77 0.53
C CYS A 110 16.82 -0.10 0.23
N PHE A 111 17.06 1.10 0.75
CA PHE A 111 18.32 1.83 0.53
C PHE A 111 19.39 1.52 1.60
N GLY A 112 19.10 0.58 2.51
CA GLY A 112 19.93 0.23 3.66
C GLY A 112 21.14 -0.66 3.36
N ASN A 113 22.00 -0.24 2.44
CA ASN A 113 23.44 -0.54 2.48
C ASN A 113 24.28 0.74 2.30
N GLY A 114 23.70 1.93 2.50
CA GLY A 114 24.35 3.19 2.11
C GLY A 114 24.20 4.37 3.06
N LEU A 115 23.76 4.18 4.31
CA LEU A 115 23.82 5.21 5.34
C LEU A 115 24.40 4.62 6.62
N THR A 116 25.64 4.11 6.55
CA THR A 116 26.46 4.04 7.76
C THR A 116 26.77 5.48 8.14
N GLU A 117 26.23 5.91 9.28
CA GLU A 117 26.79 6.99 10.08
C GLU A 117 28.32 6.85 10.04
N ASP A 118 29.01 7.83 9.44
CA ASP A 118 30.46 7.91 9.52
C ASP A 118 30.81 8.06 10.99
N THR A 119 31.18 6.95 11.64
CA THR A 119 31.76 6.97 12.98
C THR A 119 33.08 7.70 12.87
N GLY A 120 33.06 9.00 13.15
CA GLY A 120 34.23 9.84 13.32
C GLY A 120 35.18 9.24 14.35
N THR A 121 36.09 8.40 13.87
CA THR A 121 37.25 7.93 14.60
C THR A 121 38.32 9.00 14.42
N THR A 122 38.46 9.88 15.42
CA THR A 122 39.63 10.75 15.51
C THR A 122 40.84 9.89 15.86
N ILE A 123 41.69 9.63 14.87
CA ILE A 123 43.08 9.22 15.07
C ILE A 123 43.97 10.40 14.68
N GLY A 124 44.62 10.97 15.68
CA GLY A 124 45.57 12.08 15.59
C GLY A 124 45.97 12.54 16.98
#